data_AF-A0A7Y2SP70-F1
#
_entry.id   AF-A0A7Y2SP70-F1
#
_cell.length_a   1.000
_cell.length_b   1.000
_cell.length_c   1.000
_cell.angle_alpha   90.00
_cell.angle_beta   90.00
_cell.angle_gamma   90.00
#
_symmetry.space_group_name_H-M   'P 1'
#
loop_
_entity.id
_entity.type
_entity.pdbx_description
1 polymer ?
#
loop_
_entity_poly.entity_id
_entity_poly.type
_entity_poly.pdbx_seq_one_letter_code
_entity_poly.pdbx_strand_id
1 'polypeptide(L)'
;MRIPKPANPKAQADALIARGRALIEQNRLPEATDLLNRAVKLYWAAGDFYSAAAQTGNYGWALRRMGRADLARTYLEQAATIFDDIGLAEFAERHRFAANDVASVLDPEFLSSLPPAVRGALERGDGEALQFALDALPVAEQQIIYERLTAAGVISDAGEEQAESAVQQFEPLLQAVAAVARGDESERADVEVALEDLERKGWRVRRPVEKIWAGERRPGPLLYGLDPSDTAMVQRVLDILEAP
;
A
#
# COMPACT_ATOMS: atom_id res chain seq x y z
N MET A 1 -42.36 -24.92 31.89
CA MET A 1 -41.34 -25.30 30.90
C MET A 1 -40.80 -24.00 30.27
N ARG A 2 -39.67 -23.48 30.75
CA ARG A 2 -39.05 -22.26 30.18
C ARG A 2 -38.48 -22.66 28.82
N ILE A 3 -39.04 -22.13 27.74
CA ILE A 3 -38.44 -22.24 26.40
C ILE A 3 -37.05 -21.58 26.50
N PRO A 4 -35.94 -22.28 26.23
CA PRO A 4 -34.62 -21.66 26.26
C PRO A 4 -34.63 -20.49 25.28
N LYS A 5 -34.25 -19.31 25.78
CA LYS A 5 -34.08 -18.11 24.95
C LYS A 5 -33.11 -18.48 23.82
N PRO A 6 -33.43 -18.22 22.54
CA PRO A 6 -32.56 -18.58 21.43
C PRO A 6 -31.15 -18.06 21.73
N ALA A 7 -30.14 -18.92 21.59
CA ALA A 7 -28.78 -18.59 21.94
C ALA A 7 -28.35 -17.32 21.19
N ASN A 8 -27.82 -16.33 21.92
CA ASN A 8 -27.35 -15.08 21.35
C ASN A 8 -26.41 -15.39 20.17
N PRO A 9 -26.69 -14.94 18.93
CA PRO A 9 -25.86 -15.23 17.77
C PRO A 9 -24.38 -14.92 17.99
N LYS A 10 -24.07 -13.83 18.72
CA LYS A 10 -22.71 -13.50 19.13
C LYS A 10 -22.07 -14.59 20.01
N ALA A 11 -22.80 -15.10 21.01
CA ALA A 11 -22.28 -16.15 21.89
C ALA A 11 -22.04 -17.47 21.13
N GLN A 12 -22.89 -17.77 20.14
CA GLN A 12 -22.65 -18.90 19.23
C GLN A 12 -21.39 -18.67 18.38
N ALA A 13 -21.19 -17.46 17.84
CA ALA A 13 -19.99 -17.08 17.11
C ALA A 13 -18.72 -17.24 17.97
N ASP A 14 -18.73 -16.69 19.19
CA ASP A 14 -17.60 -16.76 20.13
C ASP A 14 -17.20 -18.23 20.42
N ALA A 15 -18.18 -19.13 20.56
CA ALA A 15 -17.94 -20.56 20.75
C ALA A 15 -17.31 -21.23 19.52
N LEU A 16 -17.76 -20.87 18.30
CA LEU A 16 -17.16 -21.36 17.06
C LEU A 16 -15.71 -20.88 16.92
N ILE A 17 -15.42 -19.62 17.26
CA ILE A 17 -14.06 -19.06 17.27
C ILE A 17 -13.14 -19.78 18.26
N ALA A 18 -13.64 -20.09 19.47
CA ALA A 18 -12.87 -20.85 20.45
C ALA A 18 -12.50 -22.25 19.93
N ARG A 19 -13.45 -22.95 19.30
CA ARG A 19 -13.20 -24.25 18.68
C ARG A 19 -12.28 -24.15 17.47
N GLY A 20 -12.43 -23.12 16.64
CA GLY A 20 -11.57 -22.84 15.50
C GLY A 20 -10.11 -22.67 15.92
N ARG A 21 -9.84 -21.92 16.99
CA ARG A 21 -8.49 -21.76 17.55
C ARG A 21 -7.85 -23.09 17.95
N ALA A 22 -8.59 -23.97 18.61
CA ALA A 22 -8.10 -25.31 18.95
C ALA A 22 -7.79 -26.18 17.72
N LEU A 23 -8.51 -25.98 16.61
CA LEU A 23 -8.23 -26.68 15.35
C LEU A 23 -6.98 -26.12 14.64
N ILE A 24 -6.70 -24.82 14.76
CA ILE A 24 -5.46 -24.21 14.24
C ILE A 24 -4.24 -24.82 14.93
N GLU A 25 -4.28 -24.99 16.26
CA GLU A 25 -3.21 -25.64 17.04
C GLU A 25 -2.98 -27.10 16.60
N GLN A 26 -4.00 -27.77 16.07
CA GLN A 26 -3.93 -29.12 15.52
C GLN A 26 -3.60 -29.15 14.02
N ASN A 27 -3.29 -28.01 13.41
CA ASN A 27 -3.07 -27.83 11.97
C ASN A 27 -4.26 -28.28 11.08
N ARG A 28 -5.48 -28.27 11.63
CA ARG A 28 -6.73 -28.62 10.95
C ARG A 28 -7.38 -27.38 10.33
N LEU A 29 -6.67 -26.79 9.38
CA LEU A 29 -7.00 -25.48 8.81
C LEU A 29 -8.36 -25.44 8.11
N PRO A 30 -8.75 -26.41 7.26
CA PRO A 30 -10.06 -26.37 6.58
C PRO A 30 -11.24 -26.33 7.54
N GLU A 31 -11.19 -27.13 8.62
CA GLU A 31 -12.25 -27.11 9.63
C GLU A 31 -12.23 -25.81 10.45
N ALA A 32 -11.05 -25.25 10.73
CA ALA A 32 -10.94 -23.95 11.39
C ALA A 32 -11.53 -22.82 10.53
N THR A 33 -11.30 -22.85 9.21
CA THR A 33 -11.88 -21.89 8.25
C THR A 33 -13.41 -21.98 8.20
N ASP A 34 -13.99 -23.18 8.17
CA ASP A 34 -15.46 -23.34 8.22
C ASP A 34 -16.05 -22.67 9.47
N LEU A 35 -15.44 -22.91 10.63
CA LEU A 35 -15.90 -22.33 11.89
C LEU A 35 -15.76 -20.81 11.91
N LEU A 36 -14.67 -20.26 11.38
CA LEU A 36 -14.50 -18.81 11.23
C LEU A 36 -15.61 -18.22 10.35
N ASN A 37 -15.84 -18.78 9.16
CA ASN A 37 -16.84 -18.27 8.22
C ASN A 37 -18.26 -18.30 8.81
N ARG A 38 -18.58 -19.34 9.58
CA ARG A 38 -19.85 -19.44 10.30
C ARG A 38 -19.94 -18.42 11.43
N ALA A 39 -18.86 -18.21 12.18
CA ALA A 39 -18.81 -17.20 13.23
C ALA A 39 -18.98 -15.79 12.67
N VAL A 40 -18.30 -15.45 11.58
CA VAL A 40 -18.43 -14.16 10.88
C VAL A 40 -19.89 -13.92 10.48
N LYS A 41 -20.55 -14.87 9.82
CA LYS A 41 -21.99 -14.73 9.49
C LYS A 41 -22.87 -14.44 10.72
N LEU A 42 -22.57 -15.07 11.85
CA LEU A 42 -23.30 -14.84 13.10
C LEU A 42 -22.99 -13.49 13.75
N TYR A 43 -21.74 -13.01 13.69
CA TYR A 43 -21.40 -11.66 14.12
C TYR A 43 -22.12 -10.59 13.29
N TRP A 44 -22.16 -10.76 11.96
CA TRP A 44 -22.93 -9.89 11.07
C TRP A 44 -24.43 -9.91 11.39
N ALA A 45 -25.01 -11.09 11.62
CA ALA A 45 -26.41 -11.21 12.05
C ALA A 45 -26.70 -10.58 13.42
N ALA A 46 -25.68 -10.44 14.27
CA ALA A 46 -25.75 -9.74 15.55
C ALA A 46 -25.46 -8.24 15.46
N GLY A 47 -25.06 -7.71 14.29
CA GLY A 47 -24.58 -6.34 14.13
C GLY A 47 -23.19 -6.07 14.74
N ASP A 48 -22.44 -7.12 15.08
CA ASP A 48 -21.12 -7.03 15.72
C ASP A 48 -20.00 -7.07 14.66
N PHE A 49 -19.98 -6.07 13.79
CA PHE A 49 -19.03 -5.98 12.68
C PHE A 49 -17.58 -5.85 13.16
N TYR A 50 -17.36 -5.23 14.32
CA TYR A 50 -16.04 -5.17 14.96
C TYR A 50 -15.50 -6.56 15.26
N SER A 51 -16.31 -7.43 15.89
CA SER A 51 -15.87 -8.79 16.19
C SER A 51 -15.68 -9.63 14.92
N ALA A 52 -16.51 -9.40 13.89
CA ALA A 52 -16.30 -10.03 12.59
C ALA A 52 -14.93 -9.66 11.99
N ALA A 53 -14.57 -8.37 11.97
CA ALA A 53 -13.28 -7.89 11.48
C ALA A 53 -12.11 -8.44 12.33
N ALA A 54 -12.20 -8.29 13.66
CA ALA A 54 -11.15 -8.69 14.58
C ALA A 54 -10.85 -10.20 14.52
N GLN A 55 -11.87 -11.05 14.43
CA GLN A 55 -11.65 -12.51 14.35
C GLN A 55 -11.12 -12.95 12.98
N THR A 56 -11.52 -12.26 11.91
CA THR A 56 -10.95 -12.49 10.56
C THR A 56 -9.46 -12.12 10.54
N GLY A 57 -9.09 -10.96 11.10
CA GLY A 57 -7.70 -10.51 11.19
C GLY A 57 -6.84 -11.40 12.09
N ASN A 58 -7.38 -11.80 13.25
CA ASN A 58 -6.72 -12.75 14.16
C ASN A 58 -6.40 -14.09 13.49
N TYR A 59 -7.31 -14.57 12.64
CA TYR A 59 -7.08 -15.77 11.85
C TYR A 59 -5.97 -15.56 10.82
N GLY A 60 -5.96 -14.44 10.12
CA GLY A 60 -4.87 -14.03 9.23
C GLY A 60 -3.51 -14.01 9.93
N TRP A 61 -3.40 -13.38 11.11
CA TRP A 61 -2.15 -13.40 11.89
C TRP A 61 -1.78 -14.80 12.40
N ALA A 62 -2.76 -15.65 12.71
CA ALA A 62 -2.48 -17.04 13.09
C ALA A 62 -1.87 -17.83 11.93
N LEU A 63 -2.42 -17.70 10.73
CA LEU A 63 -1.85 -18.28 9.51
C LEU A 63 -0.43 -17.76 9.25
N ARG A 64 -0.17 -16.46 9.44
CA ARG A 64 1.18 -15.90 9.35
C ARG A 64 2.16 -16.55 10.32
N ARG A 65 1.78 -16.72 11.59
CA ARG A 65 2.63 -17.41 12.59
C ARG A 65 2.93 -18.87 12.23
N MET A 66 2.10 -19.48 11.38
CA MET A 66 2.31 -20.83 10.85
C MET A 66 3.09 -20.85 9.54
N GLY A 67 3.63 -19.70 9.08
CA GLY A 67 4.33 -19.58 7.80
C GLY A 67 3.41 -19.62 6.57
N ARG A 68 2.09 -19.50 6.76
CA ARG A 68 1.08 -19.53 5.69
C ARG A 68 0.67 -18.12 5.29
N ALA A 69 1.65 -17.32 4.90
CA ALA A 69 1.46 -15.92 4.52
C ALA A 69 0.56 -15.78 3.27
N ASP A 70 0.65 -16.76 2.35
CA ASP A 70 -0.21 -16.94 1.18
C ASP A 70 -1.70 -16.89 1.54
N LEU A 71 -2.11 -17.71 2.52
CA LEU A 71 -3.49 -17.77 2.98
C LEU A 71 -3.85 -16.58 3.87
N ALA A 72 -2.89 -16.08 4.66
CA ALA A 72 -3.13 -15.01 5.62
C ALA A 72 -3.55 -13.70 4.95
N ARG A 73 -2.95 -13.38 3.78
CA ARG A 73 -3.20 -12.15 3.05
C ARG A 73 -4.68 -11.89 2.84
N THR A 74 -5.41 -12.87 2.30
CA THR A 74 -6.86 -12.74 2.04
C THR A 74 -7.64 -12.38 3.30
N TYR A 75 -7.34 -13.00 4.45
CA TYR A 75 -8.07 -12.70 5.69
C TYR A 75 -7.66 -11.36 6.32
N LEU A 76 -6.41 -10.93 6.15
CA LEU A 76 -5.95 -9.62 6.61
C LEU A 76 -6.54 -8.49 5.75
N GLU A 77 -6.61 -8.65 4.42
CA GLU A 77 -7.29 -7.71 3.52
C GLU A 77 -8.79 -7.62 3.84
N GLN A 78 -9.46 -8.76 4.01
CA GLN A 78 -10.88 -8.78 4.40
C GLN A 78 -11.13 -8.08 5.74
N ALA A 79 -10.29 -8.33 6.75
CA ALA A 79 -10.39 -7.65 8.03
C ALA A 79 -10.19 -6.13 7.87
N ALA A 80 -9.22 -5.73 7.04
CA ALA A 80 -8.97 -4.32 6.75
C ALA A 80 -10.18 -3.64 6.12
N THR A 81 -10.80 -4.25 5.11
CA THR A 81 -12.03 -3.73 4.48
C THR A 81 -13.14 -3.54 5.51
N ILE A 82 -13.41 -4.53 6.36
CA ILE A 82 -14.48 -4.42 7.35
C ILE A 82 -14.16 -3.33 8.39
N PHE A 83 -12.90 -3.19 8.83
CA PHE A 83 -12.50 -2.11 9.74
C PHE A 83 -12.65 -0.72 9.12
N ASP A 84 -12.33 -0.58 7.83
CA ASP A 84 -12.51 0.66 7.07
C ASP A 84 -13.99 1.05 6.97
N ASP A 85 -14.85 0.08 6.61
CA ASP A 85 -16.30 0.26 6.47
C ASP A 85 -16.97 0.72 7.78
N ILE A 86 -16.42 0.37 8.94
CA ILE A 86 -16.92 0.77 10.26
C ILE A 86 -16.18 1.98 10.86
N GLY A 87 -15.32 2.64 10.08
CA GLY A 87 -14.64 3.88 10.47
C GLY A 87 -13.45 3.70 11.41
N LEU A 88 -12.82 2.52 11.44
CA LEU A 88 -11.65 2.21 12.26
C LEU A 88 -10.38 2.14 11.40
N ALA A 89 -9.97 3.28 10.86
CA ALA A 89 -8.87 3.40 9.89
C ALA A 89 -7.52 2.85 10.40
N GLU A 90 -7.15 3.13 11.65
CA GLU A 90 -5.89 2.61 12.24
C GLU A 90 -5.87 1.07 12.29
N PHE A 91 -7.03 0.46 12.57
CA PHE A 91 -7.15 -0.99 12.53
C PHE A 91 -7.04 -1.48 11.09
N ALA A 92 -7.71 -0.84 10.14
CA ALA A 92 -7.64 -1.21 8.74
C ALA A 92 -6.19 -1.17 8.22
N GLU A 93 -5.47 -0.07 8.47
CA GLU A 93 -4.09 0.13 8.06
C GLU A 93 -3.15 -0.94 8.63
N ARG A 94 -3.26 -1.25 9.93
CA ARG A 94 -2.47 -2.32 10.56
C ARG A 94 -2.65 -3.66 9.85
N HIS A 95 -3.86 -3.98 9.39
CA HIS A 95 -4.14 -5.23 8.69
C HIS A 95 -3.67 -5.17 7.23
N ARG A 96 -3.83 -4.05 6.51
CA ARG A 96 -3.26 -3.85 5.17
C ARG A 96 -1.74 -3.99 5.18
N PHE A 97 -1.08 -3.36 6.15
CA PHE A 97 0.37 -3.50 6.34
C PHE A 97 0.76 -4.97 6.57
N ALA A 98 0.03 -5.67 7.44
CA ALA A 98 0.27 -7.10 7.66
C ALA A 98 -0.07 -7.99 6.45
N ALA A 99 -0.94 -7.56 5.54
CA ALA A 99 -1.24 -8.25 4.29
C ALA A 99 -0.17 -8.02 3.22
N ASN A 100 0.44 -6.82 3.21
CA ASN A 100 1.43 -6.38 2.22
C ASN A 100 2.88 -6.73 2.57
N ASP A 101 3.13 -7.37 3.72
CA ASP A 101 4.49 -7.74 4.09
C ASP A 101 5.13 -8.64 3.02
N VAL A 102 6.28 -8.17 2.53
CA VAL A 102 6.99 -8.55 1.30
C VAL A 102 7.24 -10.06 1.19
N ALA A 103 7.35 -10.74 2.33
CA ALA A 103 7.50 -12.19 2.41
C ALA A 103 6.30 -12.98 1.81
N SER A 104 5.13 -12.36 1.65
CA SER A 104 3.93 -13.01 1.08
C SER A 104 3.73 -12.78 -0.43
N VAL A 105 4.45 -11.82 -1.03
CA VAL A 105 4.27 -11.47 -2.46
C VAL A 105 5.21 -12.26 -3.38
N LEU A 106 6.17 -12.96 -2.80
CA LEU A 106 7.13 -13.76 -3.54
C LEU A 106 6.56 -15.17 -3.75
N ASP A 107 5.84 -15.37 -4.86
CA ASP A 107 5.40 -16.70 -5.32
C ASP A 107 6.58 -17.71 -5.22
N PRO A 108 6.42 -18.92 -4.67
CA PRO A 108 7.48 -19.94 -4.62
C PRO A 108 8.17 -20.18 -5.97
N GLU A 109 7.43 -20.10 -7.07
CA GLU A 109 7.98 -20.22 -8.42
C GLU A 109 8.83 -18.99 -8.77
N PHE A 110 8.37 -17.79 -8.40
CA PHE A 110 9.11 -16.55 -8.53
C PHE A 110 10.44 -16.58 -7.76
N LEU A 111 10.42 -16.97 -6.49
CA LEU A 111 11.62 -17.13 -5.65
C LEU A 111 12.62 -18.11 -6.27
N SER A 112 12.13 -19.24 -6.77
CA SER A 112 12.99 -20.25 -7.40
C SER A 112 13.64 -19.78 -8.70
N SER A 113 13.02 -18.79 -9.37
CA SER A 113 13.53 -18.18 -10.60
C SER A 113 14.56 -17.07 -10.37
N LEU A 114 14.74 -16.61 -9.12
CA LEU A 114 15.68 -15.55 -8.79
C LEU A 114 17.12 -16.09 -8.65
N PRO A 115 18.13 -15.27 -8.98
CA PRO A 115 19.52 -15.58 -8.69
C PRO A 115 19.71 -15.91 -7.21
N PRO A 116 20.56 -16.91 -6.86
CA PRO A 116 20.70 -17.38 -5.48
C PRO A 116 21.04 -16.29 -4.46
N ALA A 117 21.82 -15.28 -4.86
CA ALA A 117 22.21 -14.16 -4.02
C ALA A 117 21.00 -13.25 -3.70
N VAL A 118 20.21 -12.90 -4.72
CA VAL A 118 18.99 -12.09 -4.60
C VAL A 118 17.95 -12.82 -3.76
N ARG A 119 17.68 -14.10 -4.08
CA ARG A 119 16.75 -14.94 -3.31
C ARG A 119 17.16 -15.02 -1.84
N GLY A 120 18.44 -15.29 -1.57
CA GLY A 120 18.92 -15.42 -0.20
C GLY A 120 18.78 -14.12 0.60
N ALA A 121 19.00 -12.95 -0.03
CA ALA A 121 18.79 -11.66 0.62
C ALA A 121 17.31 -11.41 0.96
N LEU A 122 16.40 -11.75 0.04
CA LEU A 122 14.95 -11.65 0.27
C LEU A 122 14.45 -12.59 1.36
N GLU A 123 14.89 -13.85 1.37
CA GLU A 123 14.54 -14.84 2.40
C GLU A 123 14.99 -14.41 3.81
N ARG A 124 16.07 -13.61 3.89
CA ARG A 124 16.59 -13.07 5.14
C ARG A 124 16.01 -11.69 5.50
N GLY A 125 15.26 -11.06 4.61
CA GLY A 125 14.77 -9.68 4.78
C GLY A 125 15.92 -8.66 4.87
N ASP A 126 17.03 -8.91 4.17
CA ASP A 126 18.25 -8.11 4.26
C ASP A 126 18.36 -7.17 3.05
N GLY A 127 17.96 -5.91 3.25
CA GLY A 127 17.91 -4.89 2.19
C GLY A 127 19.30 -4.49 1.65
N GLU A 128 20.33 -4.45 2.49
CA GLU A 128 21.69 -4.14 2.05
C GLU A 128 22.27 -5.29 1.22
N ALA A 129 22.10 -6.54 1.68
CA ALA A 129 22.51 -7.70 0.90
C ALA A 129 21.71 -7.84 -0.40
N LEU A 130 20.44 -7.40 -0.43
CA LEU A 130 19.62 -7.38 -1.63
C LEU A 130 20.17 -6.38 -2.64
N GLN A 131 20.44 -5.15 -2.22
CA GLN A 131 21.00 -4.13 -3.09
C GLN A 131 22.37 -4.55 -3.65
N PHE A 132 23.25 -5.07 -2.80
CA PHE A 132 24.54 -5.60 -3.24
C PHE A 132 24.39 -6.76 -4.24
N ALA A 133 23.43 -7.66 -4.01
CA ALA A 133 23.16 -8.77 -4.92
C ALA A 133 22.60 -8.29 -6.27
N LEU A 134 21.77 -7.25 -6.30
CA LEU A 134 21.23 -6.65 -7.52
C LEU A 134 22.31 -5.91 -8.31
N ASP A 135 23.18 -5.15 -7.64
CA ASP A 135 24.29 -4.41 -8.27
C ASP A 135 25.38 -5.32 -8.85
N ALA A 136 25.49 -6.54 -8.33
CA ALA A 136 26.41 -7.55 -8.84
C ALA A 136 25.91 -8.24 -10.13
N LEU A 137 24.65 -8.02 -10.54
CA LEU A 137 24.09 -8.63 -11.74
C LEU A 137 24.51 -7.92 -13.02
N PRO A 138 24.55 -8.62 -14.17
CA PRO A 138 24.63 -7.97 -15.46
C PRO A 138 23.43 -7.05 -15.68
N VAL A 139 23.64 -5.86 -16.24
CA VAL A 139 22.62 -4.80 -16.42
C VAL A 139 21.31 -5.32 -17.04
N ALA A 140 21.38 -6.22 -18.02
CA ALA A 140 20.19 -6.78 -18.66
C ALA A 140 19.36 -7.68 -17.73
N GLU A 141 20.03 -8.46 -16.86
CA GLU A 141 19.37 -9.33 -15.88
C GLU A 141 18.90 -8.52 -14.67
N GLN A 142 19.70 -7.54 -14.25
CA GLN A 142 19.36 -6.56 -13.22
C GLN A 142 18.03 -5.88 -13.54
N GLN A 143 17.87 -5.35 -14.77
CA GLN A 143 16.64 -4.66 -15.18
C GLN A 143 15.40 -5.55 -15.08
N ILE A 144 15.49 -6.79 -15.58
CA ILE A 144 14.37 -7.75 -15.53
C ILE A 144 14.01 -8.08 -14.08
N ILE A 145 15.01 -8.21 -13.21
CA ILE A 145 14.77 -8.53 -11.80
C ILE A 145 14.22 -7.33 -11.04
N TYR A 146 14.71 -6.11 -11.29
CA TYR A 146 14.12 -4.88 -10.74
C TYR A 146 12.64 -4.77 -11.12
N GLU A 147 12.30 -4.88 -12.40
CA GLU A 147 10.90 -4.81 -12.87
C GLU A 147 10.02 -5.84 -12.18
N ARG A 148 10.51 -7.08 -12.03
CA ARG A 148 9.74 -8.15 -11.38
C ARG A 148 9.60 -7.95 -9.87
N LEU A 149 10.64 -7.45 -9.19
CA LEU A 149 10.60 -7.16 -7.76
C LEU A 149 9.70 -5.95 -7.47
N THR A 150 9.71 -4.92 -8.33
CA THR A 150 8.80 -3.77 -8.26
C THR A 150 7.36 -4.19 -8.52
N ALA A 151 7.10 -5.00 -9.56
CA ALA A 151 5.77 -5.56 -9.82
C ALA A 151 5.25 -6.45 -8.67
N ALA A 152 6.16 -7.08 -7.93
CA ALA A 152 5.86 -7.82 -6.72
C ALA A 152 5.81 -6.93 -5.45
N GLY A 153 5.98 -5.61 -5.56
CA GLY A 153 5.98 -4.69 -4.41
C GLY A 153 7.06 -4.97 -3.37
N VAL A 154 8.13 -5.68 -3.77
CA VAL A 154 9.26 -6.10 -2.91
C VAL A 154 10.25 -4.97 -2.73
N ILE A 155 10.42 -4.18 -3.78
CA ILE A 155 11.17 -2.94 -3.80
C ILE A 155 10.23 -1.87 -4.36
N SER A 156 10.30 -0.68 -3.79
CA SER A 156 9.65 0.51 -4.33
C SER A 156 10.16 0.77 -5.75
N ASP A 157 9.33 1.34 -6.63
CA ASP A 157 9.91 1.92 -7.83
C ASP A 157 10.90 2.99 -7.36
N ALA A 158 12.17 2.86 -7.74
CA ALA A 158 13.16 3.90 -7.45
C ALA A 158 12.66 5.25 -7.98
N GLY A 159 11.82 5.25 -9.03
CA GLY A 159 11.11 6.41 -9.53
C GLY A 159 10.01 6.95 -8.61
N GLU A 160 9.29 6.12 -7.86
CA GLU A 160 8.23 6.55 -6.92
C GLU A 160 8.83 7.14 -5.64
N GLU A 161 9.84 6.50 -5.04
CA GLU A 161 10.54 7.07 -3.88
C GLU A 161 11.25 8.39 -4.25
N GLN A 162 11.87 8.46 -5.43
CA GLN A 162 12.48 9.69 -5.93
C GLN A 162 11.41 10.76 -6.20
N ALA A 163 10.25 10.38 -6.74
CA ALA A 163 9.15 11.30 -6.98
C ALA A 163 8.55 11.85 -5.68
N GLU A 164 8.31 10.99 -4.68
CA GLU A 164 7.84 11.41 -3.36
C GLU A 164 8.85 12.31 -2.67
N SER A 165 10.14 11.95 -2.71
CA SER A 165 11.22 12.78 -2.17
C SER A 165 11.32 14.12 -2.89
N ALA A 166 11.14 14.16 -4.20
CA ALA A 166 11.15 15.40 -4.99
C ALA A 166 9.97 16.30 -4.61
N VAL A 167 8.77 15.74 -4.48
CA VAL A 167 7.59 16.47 -4.02
C VAL A 167 7.83 17.06 -2.62
N GLN A 168 8.31 16.27 -1.67
CA GLN A 168 8.61 16.75 -0.31
C GLN A 168 9.68 17.83 -0.30
N GLN A 169 10.75 17.65 -1.07
CA GLN A 169 11.86 18.61 -1.17
C GLN A 169 11.41 19.96 -1.74
N PHE A 170 10.53 19.94 -2.75
CA PHE A 170 10.08 21.14 -3.45
C PHE A 170 8.70 21.65 -3.01
N GLU A 171 8.08 21.05 -1.99
CA GLU A 171 6.73 21.39 -1.52
C GLU A 171 6.53 22.91 -1.31
N PRO A 172 7.46 23.68 -0.71
CA PRO A 172 7.29 25.14 -0.59
C PRO A 172 7.16 25.85 -1.94
N LEU A 173 7.95 25.44 -2.94
CA LEU A 173 7.86 25.98 -4.30
C LEU A 173 6.54 25.59 -4.97
N LEU A 174 6.08 24.35 -4.79
CA LEU A 174 4.81 23.87 -5.37
C LEU A 174 3.61 24.64 -4.78
N GLN A 175 3.65 24.95 -3.49
CA GLN A 175 2.65 25.81 -2.83
C GLN A 175 2.66 27.23 -3.40
N ALA A 176 3.84 27.83 -3.59
CA ALA A 176 3.98 29.17 -4.20
C ALA A 176 3.46 29.20 -5.64
N VAL A 177 3.77 28.18 -6.44
CA VAL A 177 3.22 28.00 -7.80
C VAL A 177 1.69 27.98 -7.78
N ALA A 178 1.09 27.24 -6.84
CA ALA A 178 -0.36 27.16 -6.69
C ALA A 178 -0.98 28.49 -6.22
N ALA A 179 -0.30 29.22 -5.33
CA ALA A 179 -0.73 30.55 -4.88
C ALA A 179 -0.80 31.54 -6.06
N VAL A 180 0.24 31.58 -6.89
CA VAL A 180 0.25 32.38 -8.14
C VAL A 180 -0.89 31.96 -9.07
N ALA A 181 -1.14 30.65 -9.23
CA ALA A 181 -2.24 30.16 -10.05
C ALA A 181 -3.64 30.53 -9.51
N ARG A 182 -3.77 30.87 -8.22
CA ARG A 182 -4.99 31.41 -7.58
C ARG A 182 -5.09 32.94 -7.66
N GLY A 183 -4.05 33.61 -8.17
CA GLY A 183 -4.01 35.07 -8.34
C GLY A 183 -3.15 35.82 -7.32
N ASP A 184 -2.43 35.13 -6.44
CA ASP A 184 -1.45 35.76 -5.56
C ASP A 184 -0.11 35.93 -6.28
N GLU A 185 0.08 37.09 -6.91
CA GLU A 185 1.26 37.41 -7.72
C GLU A 185 2.47 37.88 -6.87
N SER A 186 2.37 37.85 -5.53
CA SER A 186 3.41 38.40 -4.64
C SER A 186 4.76 37.70 -4.75
N GLU A 187 4.76 36.38 -4.97
CA GLU A 187 5.98 35.55 -5.09
C GLU A 187 6.32 35.16 -6.54
N ARG A 188 5.58 35.66 -7.53
CA ARG A 188 5.68 35.21 -8.93
C ARG A 188 7.11 35.28 -9.48
N ALA A 189 7.80 36.39 -9.26
CA ALA A 189 9.15 36.59 -9.78
C ALA A 189 10.17 35.60 -9.19
N ASP A 190 10.07 35.31 -7.88
CA ASP A 190 10.95 34.36 -7.21
C ASP A 190 10.68 32.92 -7.65
N VAL A 191 9.40 32.58 -7.88
CA VAL A 191 8.99 31.29 -8.43
C VAL A 191 9.51 31.09 -9.86
N GLU A 192 9.42 32.11 -10.73
CA GLU A 192 9.96 32.05 -12.09
C GLU A 192 11.47 31.77 -12.10
N VAL A 193 12.24 32.45 -11.24
CA VAL A 193 13.69 32.19 -11.09
C VAL A 193 13.97 30.77 -10.61
N ALA A 194 13.22 30.27 -9.62
CA ALA A 194 13.39 28.91 -9.12
C ALA A 194 13.09 27.84 -10.18
N LEU A 195 12.05 28.06 -11.01
CA LEU A 195 11.71 27.15 -12.11
C LEU A 195 12.76 27.14 -13.21
N GLU A 196 13.38 28.28 -13.52
CA GLU A 196 14.53 28.34 -14.44
C GLU A 196 15.73 27.55 -13.91
N ASP A 197 16.04 27.68 -12.62
CA ASP A 197 17.12 26.92 -11.99
C ASP A 197 16.86 25.42 -11.97
N LEU A 198 15.62 25.01 -11.77
CA LEU A 198 15.21 23.61 -11.89
C LEU A 198 15.34 23.10 -13.34
N GLU A 199 14.92 23.88 -14.34
CA GLU A 199 15.08 23.49 -15.74
C GLU A 199 16.56 23.34 -16.14
N ARG A 200 17.45 24.21 -15.64
CA ARG A 200 18.90 24.07 -15.84
C ARG A 200 19.46 22.79 -15.20
N LYS A 201 18.86 22.32 -14.11
CA LYS A 201 19.20 21.07 -13.42
C LYS A 201 18.53 19.84 -14.04
N GLY A 202 17.72 20.01 -15.08
CA GLY A 202 17.13 18.93 -15.87
C GLY A 202 15.63 18.69 -15.65
N TRP A 203 15.00 19.37 -14.68
CA TRP A 203 13.58 19.22 -14.37
C TRP A 203 12.69 19.81 -15.47
N ARG A 204 11.56 19.17 -15.79
CA ARG A 204 10.64 19.61 -16.87
C ARG A 204 9.32 20.20 -16.36
N VAL A 205 9.32 20.74 -15.14
CA VAL A 205 8.11 21.32 -14.51
C VAL A 205 7.72 22.72 -15.01
N ARG A 206 8.64 23.52 -15.57
CA ARG A 206 8.35 24.94 -15.91
C ARG A 206 7.22 25.11 -16.93
N ARG A 207 7.27 24.36 -18.04
CA ARG A 207 6.23 24.42 -19.10
C ARG A 207 4.84 24.04 -18.59
N PRO A 208 4.67 22.93 -17.84
CA PRO A 208 3.41 22.63 -17.15
C PRO A 208 2.94 23.77 -16.25
N VAL A 209 3.82 24.36 -15.44
CA VAL A 209 3.48 25.46 -14.54
C VAL A 209 2.98 26.69 -15.29
N GLU A 210 3.63 27.08 -16.39
CA GLU A 210 3.17 28.19 -17.23
C GLU A 210 1.75 27.96 -17.79
N LYS A 211 1.45 26.72 -18.20
CA LYS A 211 0.10 26.36 -18.65
C LYS A 211 -0.92 26.38 -17.50
N ILE A 212 -0.52 25.98 -16.29
CA ILE A 212 -1.34 26.10 -15.08
C ILE A 212 -1.64 27.58 -14.80
N TRP A 213 -0.66 28.47 -14.88
CA TRP A 213 -0.91 29.91 -14.73
C TRP A 213 -1.79 30.48 -15.85
N ALA A 214 -1.75 29.90 -17.06
CA ALA A 214 -2.67 30.24 -18.15
C ALA A 214 -4.09 29.65 -18.00
N GLY A 215 -4.36 28.87 -16.94
CA GLY A 215 -5.68 28.34 -16.63
C GLY A 215 -5.95 26.89 -17.07
N GLU A 216 -4.97 26.18 -17.65
CA GLU A 216 -5.11 24.75 -17.94
C GLU A 216 -5.11 23.94 -16.63
N ARG A 217 -6.04 23.00 -16.50
CA ARG A 217 -6.20 22.15 -15.31
C ARG A 217 -6.29 20.66 -15.65
N ARG A 218 -6.35 20.29 -16.93
CA ARG A 218 -6.47 18.89 -17.35
C ARG A 218 -5.13 18.17 -17.15
N PRO A 219 -5.09 17.07 -16.39
CA PRO A 219 -3.85 16.33 -16.15
C PRO A 219 -3.20 15.78 -17.43
N GLY A 220 -3.97 15.29 -18.40
CA GLY A 220 -3.42 14.68 -19.63
C GLY A 220 -2.41 15.58 -20.37
N PRO A 221 -2.80 16.78 -20.84
CA PRO A 221 -1.88 17.75 -21.46
C PRO A 221 -0.80 18.31 -20.49
N LEU A 222 -1.11 18.26 -19.19
CA LEU A 222 -0.28 18.53 -18.02
C LEU A 222 1.02 17.72 -18.00
N LEU A 223 0.79 16.40 -18.00
CA LEU A 223 1.74 15.39 -17.58
C LEU A 223 2.38 14.65 -18.77
N TYR A 224 1.88 14.91 -19.98
CA TYR A 224 2.34 14.20 -21.17
C TYR A 224 3.85 14.38 -21.42
N GLY A 225 4.58 13.27 -21.36
CA GLY A 225 6.01 13.20 -21.64
C GLY A 225 6.93 13.67 -20.50
N LEU A 226 6.39 13.85 -19.29
CA LEU A 226 7.18 14.08 -18.08
C LEU A 226 7.67 12.74 -17.50
N ASP A 227 8.79 12.78 -16.78
CA ASP A 227 9.24 11.63 -15.99
C ASP A 227 8.40 11.50 -14.70
N PRO A 228 8.54 10.41 -13.91
CA PRO A 228 7.74 10.22 -12.70
C PRO A 228 7.88 11.34 -11.65
N SER A 229 9.07 11.91 -11.49
CA SER A 229 9.32 12.96 -10.49
C SER A 229 8.72 14.30 -10.93
N ASP A 230 8.94 14.69 -12.19
CA ASP A 230 8.30 15.84 -12.80
C ASP A 230 6.76 15.71 -12.79
N THR A 231 6.25 14.51 -13.09
CA THR A 231 4.82 14.19 -13.07
C THR A 231 4.23 14.39 -11.69
N ALA A 232 4.87 13.85 -10.65
CA ALA A 232 4.41 13.96 -9.27
C ALA A 232 4.39 15.40 -8.78
N MET A 233 5.41 16.20 -9.13
CA MET A 233 5.45 17.63 -8.80
C MET A 233 4.30 18.41 -9.46
N VAL A 234 4.02 18.17 -10.74
CA VAL A 234 2.92 18.85 -11.44
C VAL A 234 1.55 18.39 -10.92
N GLN A 235 1.40 17.09 -10.65
CA GLN A 235 0.16 16.55 -10.06
C GLN A 235 -0.09 17.15 -8.68
N ARG A 236 0.96 17.29 -7.85
CA ARG A 236 0.85 17.92 -6.54
C ARG A 236 0.32 19.35 -6.60
N VAL A 237 0.77 20.15 -7.58
CA VAL A 237 0.24 21.51 -7.80
C VAL A 237 -1.25 21.48 -8.15
N LEU A 238 -1.70 20.55 -8.99
CA LEU A 238 -3.12 20.39 -9.32
C LEU A 238 -3.94 20.00 -8.09
N ASP A 239 -3.45 19.06 -7.27
CA ASP A 239 -4.11 18.62 -6.05
C ASP A 239 -4.27 19.78 -5.05
N ILE A 240 -3.24 20.62 -4.90
CA ILE A 240 -3.32 21.84 -4.08
C ILE A 240 -4.41 22.76 -4.62
N LEU A 241 -4.53 22.94 -5.94
CA LEU A 241 -5.53 23.79 -6.55
C LEU A 241 -6.96 23.25 -6.44
N GLU A 242 -7.14 21.94 -6.35
CA GLU A 242 -8.42 21.26 -6.12
C GLU A 242 -8.82 21.24 -4.64
N ALA A 243 -7.86 21.39 -3.72
CA ALA A 243 -8.15 21.49 -2.30
C ALA A 243 -8.98 22.76 -1.99
N PRO A 244 -10.04 22.63 -1.16
CA PRO A 244 -10.99 23.70 -0.85
C PRO A 244 -10.40 24.85 -0.02
#